data_AF-Q8VWH3-F1
#
_entry.id   AF-Q8VWH3-F1
#
_cell.length_a   1.000
_cell.length_b   1.000
_cell.length_c   1.000
_cell.angle_alpha   90.00
_cell.angle_beta   90.00
_cell.angle_gamma   90.00
#
_symmetry.space_group_name_H-M   'P 1'
#
loop_
_entity.id
_entity.type
_entity.pdbx_description
1 polymer ?
#
loop_
_entity_poly.entity_id
_entity_poly.type
_entity_poly.pdbx_seq_one_letter_code
_entity_poly.pdbx_strand_id
1 'polypeptide(L)'
;FETAVRKSWSNIPRNNQCYVKATELVFADKNGSWGTPIIPMQRAAGLNDIGMVAWILDMSTPEFPSGRQIIVVANDITFRAGSFGPREDA
;
A
#
# COMPACT_ATOMS: atom_id res chain seq x y z
N PHE A 1 1.70 9.15 -2.17
CA PHE A 1 0.26 9.40 -1.91
C PHE A 1 0.03 10.54 -0.93
N GLU A 2 0.62 10.52 0.27
CA GLU A 2 0.38 11.53 1.32
C GLU A 2 0.50 13.00 0.85
N THR A 3 1.60 13.37 0.19
CA THR A 3 1.80 14.74 -0.31
C THR A 3 0.69 15.20 -1.27
N ALA A 4 0.24 14.31 -2.15
CA ALA A 4 -0.82 14.61 -3.11
C ALA A 4 -2.18 14.81 -2.42
N VAL A 5 -2.50 13.94 -1.45
CA VAL A 5 -3.73 14.08 -0.65
C VAL A 5 -3.66 15.36 0.17
N ARG A 6 -2.56 15.63 0.85
CA ARG A 6 -2.40 16.88 1.62
C ARG A 6 -2.59 18.13 0.74
N LYS A 7 -2.14 18.07 -0.52
CA LYS A 7 -2.37 19.15 -1.50
C LYS A 7 -3.84 19.28 -1.90
N SER A 8 -4.61 18.19 -2.00
CA SER A 8 -6.04 18.30 -2.33
C SER A 8 -6.86 19.00 -1.25
N TRP A 9 -6.38 19.01 0.00
CA TRP A 9 -6.97 19.74 1.12
C TRP A 9 -6.54 21.22 1.20
N SER A 10 -5.68 21.74 0.30
CA SER A 10 -5.06 23.07 0.46
C SER A 10 -6.04 24.24 0.48
N ASN A 11 -7.21 24.08 -0.16
CA ASN A 11 -8.24 25.12 -0.27
C ASN A 11 -9.29 25.04 0.85
N ILE A 12 -9.15 24.07 1.77
CA ILE A 12 -10.04 23.83 2.89
C ILE A 12 -9.28 24.19 4.18
N PRO A 13 -9.90 24.82 5.19
CA PRO A 13 -9.23 25.13 6.45
C PRO A 13 -8.54 23.88 7.02
N ARG A 14 -7.28 24.02 7.44
CA ARG A 14 -6.48 22.89 7.92
C ARG A 14 -7.15 22.22 9.12
N ASN A 15 -7.39 20.93 9.00
CA ASN A 15 -7.64 20.05 10.14
C ASN A 15 -6.32 19.34 10.54
N ASN A 16 -6.11 19.11 11.84
CA ASN A 16 -4.95 18.39 12.39
C ASN A 16 -5.03 16.85 12.16
N GLN A 17 -5.71 16.43 11.11
CA GLN A 17 -6.01 15.02 10.85
C GLN A 17 -4.87 14.35 10.06
N CYS A 18 -4.58 13.10 10.40
CA CYS A 18 -3.74 12.23 9.57
C CYS A 18 -4.52 11.89 8.28
N TYR A 19 -4.01 12.33 7.13
CA TYR A 19 -4.74 12.20 5.86
C TYR A 19 -4.53 10.85 5.16
N VAL A 20 -3.40 10.18 5.41
CA VAL A 20 -3.06 8.90 4.80
C VAL A 20 -2.32 8.03 5.82
N LYS A 21 -2.81 6.81 6.04
CA LYS A 21 -2.11 5.76 6.77
C LYS A 21 -1.89 4.58 5.82
N ALA A 22 -0.64 4.15 5.69
CA ALA A 22 -0.27 3.00 4.87
C ALA A 22 0.05 1.79 5.75
N THR A 23 -0.49 0.63 5.40
CA THR A 23 -0.10 -0.66 6.01
C THR A 23 0.27 -1.62 4.88
N GLU A 24 1.43 -2.25 4.98
CA GLU A 24 1.86 -3.23 3.99
C GLU A 24 0.97 -4.48 4.06
N LEU A 25 0.71 -5.07 2.91
CA LEU A 25 -0.02 -6.31 2.75
C LEU A 25 0.95 -7.39 2.27
N VAL A 26 0.98 -8.51 2.98
CA VAL A 26 1.87 -9.64 2.70
C VAL A 26 1.07 -10.93 2.65
N PHE A 27 1.58 -11.94 1.95
CA PHE A 27 1.04 -13.29 2.09
C PHE A 27 1.20 -13.78 3.53
N ALA A 28 0.17 -14.43 4.06
CA ALA A 28 0.19 -15.04 5.39
C ALA A 28 1.22 -16.17 5.49
N ASP A 29 1.50 -16.85 4.37
CA ASP A 29 2.60 -17.79 4.22
C ASP A 29 3.72 -17.13 3.41
N LYS A 30 4.96 -17.27 3.90
CA LYS A 30 6.16 -16.82 3.18
C LYS A 30 6.25 -17.45 1.79
N ASN A 31 5.88 -18.71 1.62
CA ASN A 31 5.85 -19.38 0.32
C ASN A 31 4.47 -19.30 -0.35
N GLY A 32 3.70 -18.26 0.00
CA GLY A 32 2.37 -18.01 -0.53
C GLY A 32 2.30 -18.09 -2.05
N SER A 33 1.17 -18.61 -2.50
CA SER A 33 0.76 -18.73 -3.89
C SER A 33 -0.75 -18.45 -3.99
N TRP A 34 -1.34 -18.70 -5.16
CA TRP A 34 -2.76 -18.44 -5.39
C TRP A 34 -3.66 -18.97 -4.28
N GLY A 35 -4.56 -18.12 -3.77
CA GLY A 35 -5.46 -18.45 -2.67
C GLY A 35 -4.85 -18.33 -1.26
N THR A 36 -3.56 -17.98 -1.14
CA THR A 36 -2.97 -17.66 0.16
C THR A 36 -3.57 -16.36 0.69
N PRO A 37 -4.07 -16.33 1.95
CA PRO A 37 -4.60 -15.10 2.53
C PRO A 37 -3.57 -13.98 2.57
N ILE A 38 -4.02 -12.75 2.36
CA ILE A 38 -3.20 -11.55 2.49
C ILE A 38 -3.50 -10.92 3.85
N ILE A 39 -2.46 -10.59 4.60
CA ILE A 39 -2.55 -10.02 5.95
C ILE A 39 -1.82 -8.69 6.05
N PRO A 40 -2.30 -7.76 6.89
CA PRO A 40 -1.59 -6.52 7.18
C PRO A 40 -0.32 -6.79 8.00
N MET A 41 0.79 -6.15 7.64
CA MET A 41 2.07 -6.26 8.35
C MET A 41 2.72 -4.89 8.53
N GLN A 42 3.36 -4.69 9.68
CA GLN A 42 4.20 -3.53 9.97
C GLN A 42 5.66 -3.99 10.03
N ARG A 43 6.44 -3.65 9.00
CA ARG A 43 7.87 -3.99 8.90
C ARG A 43 8.63 -2.85 8.22
N ALA A 44 9.96 -2.88 8.33
CA ALA A 44 10.81 -1.92 7.62
C ALA A 44 10.71 -2.11 6.10
N ALA A 45 10.83 -1.01 5.35
CA ALA A 45 10.82 -1.05 3.89
C ALA A 45 11.99 -1.88 3.33
N GLY A 46 11.78 -2.54 2.20
CA GLY A 46 12.79 -3.36 1.53
C GLY A 46 12.96 -4.77 2.12
N LEU A 47 12.07 -5.20 3.03
CA LEU A 47 12.04 -6.55 3.56
C LEU A 47 11.10 -7.49 2.77
N ASN A 48 10.68 -7.09 1.57
CA ASN A 48 9.92 -7.92 0.65
C ASN A 48 10.80 -9.04 0.08
N ASP A 49 10.22 -10.23 -0.04
CA ASP A 49 10.85 -11.44 -0.57
C ASP A 49 10.23 -11.89 -1.91
N ILE A 50 9.41 -11.01 -2.48
CA ILE A 50 8.71 -11.10 -3.77
C ILE A 50 8.85 -9.73 -4.45
N GLY A 51 8.95 -9.71 -5.78
CA GLY A 51 9.03 -8.48 -6.59
C GLY A 51 7.72 -7.69 -6.72
N MET A 52 6.68 -8.12 -6.00
CA MET A 52 5.35 -7.51 -5.95
C MET A 52 5.06 -7.09 -4.51
N VAL A 53 4.75 -5.81 -4.32
CA VAL A 53 4.45 -5.23 -3.01
C VAL A 53 3.09 -4.54 -3.05
N ALA A 54 2.36 -4.64 -1.94
CA ALA A 54 1.03 -4.10 -1.82
C ALA A 54 0.82 -3.37 -0.50
N TRP A 55 -0.05 -2.36 -0.50
CA TRP A 55 -0.46 -1.63 0.69
C TRP A 55 -1.97 -1.42 0.70
N ILE A 56 -2.55 -1.47 1.90
CA ILE A 56 -3.84 -0.85 2.16
C ILE A 56 -3.60 0.57 2.68
N LEU A 57 -4.22 1.55 2.03
CA LEU A 57 -4.17 2.95 2.41
C LEU A 57 -5.52 3.38 2.97
N ASP A 58 -5.55 3.73 4.25
CA ASP A 58 -6.65 4.49 4.84
C ASP A 58 -6.43 5.98 4.51
N MET A 59 -7.30 6.55 3.70
CA MET A 59 -7.13 7.87 3.09
C MET A 59 -8.37 8.74 3.32
N SER A 60 -8.18 9.96 3.83
CA SER A 60 -9.22 11.00 3.83
C SER A 60 -9.00 11.98 2.70
N THR A 61 -9.97 12.14 1.81
CA THR A 61 -9.98 13.15 0.73
C THR A 61 -11.15 14.12 0.92
N PRO A 62 -11.15 15.30 0.27
CA PRO A 62 -12.25 16.25 0.38
C PRO A 62 -13.63 15.65 0.07
N GLU A 63 -13.70 14.70 -0.87
CA GLU A 63 -14.93 14.01 -1.27
C GLU A 63 -15.34 12.93 -0.26
N PHE A 64 -14.39 12.38 0.50
CA PHE A 64 -14.60 11.38 1.54
C PHE A 64 -13.87 11.78 2.85
N PRO A 65 -14.33 12.82 3.57
CA PRO A 65 -13.65 13.32 4.77
C PRO A 65 -13.53 12.26 5.87
N SER A 66 -14.57 11.42 6.01
CA SER A 66 -14.62 10.29 6.95
C SER A 66 -13.63 9.17 6.62
N GLY A 67 -12.96 9.25 5.47
CA GLY A 67 -11.99 8.26 5.03
C GLY A 67 -12.56 7.27 4.02
N ARG A 68 -11.65 6.70 3.24
CA ARG A 68 -11.87 5.58 2.32
C ARG A 68 -10.62 4.70 2.31
N GLN A 69 -10.80 3.42 1.97
CA GLN A 69 -9.70 2.50 1.78
C GLN A 69 -9.41 2.31 0.29
N ILE A 70 -8.12 2.28 -0.07
CA ILE A 70 -7.67 1.86 -1.39
C ILE A 70 -6.54 0.85 -1.24
N ILE A 71 -6.42 -0.06 -2.21
CA ILE A 71 -5.28 -0.97 -2.32
C ILE A 71 -4.35 -0.43 -3.40
N VAL A 72 -3.06 -0.35 -3.08
CA VAL A 72 -1.99 0.01 -4.02
C VAL A 72 -1.11 -1.22 -4.20
N VAL A 73 -0.91 -1.63 -5.44
CA VAL A 73 0.00 -2.71 -5.84
C VAL A 73 1.07 -2.13 -6.75
N ALA A 74 2.34 -2.45 -6.50
CA ALA A 74 3.46 -1.91 -7.27
C ALA A 74 4.59 -2.92 -7.41
N ASN A 75 5.26 -2.93 -8.57
CA ASN A 75 6.46 -3.73 -8.76
C ASN A 75 7.64 -3.09 -8.05
N ASP A 76 8.44 -3.91 -7.38
CA ASP A 76 9.75 -3.51 -6.88
C ASP A 76 10.80 -3.76 -7.97
N ILE A 77 11.20 -2.70 -8.68
CA ILE A 77 12.23 -2.78 -9.73
C ILE A 77 13.61 -3.19 -9.19
N THR A 78 13.86 -2.98 -7.89
CA THR A 78 15.14 -3.35 -7.27
C THR A 78 15.21 -4.86 -7.01
N PHE A 79 14.07 -5.54 -6.95
CA PHE A 79 13.97 -6.99 -6.84
C PHE A 79 13.98 -7.64 -8.22
N ARG A 80 15.12 -8.24 -8.61
CA ARG A 80 15.26 -8.97 -9.88
C ARG A 80 14.75 -8.19 -11.10
N ALA A 81 15.08 -6.90 -11.16
CA ALA A 81 14.65 -5.97 -12.21
C ALA A 81 13.13 -5.80 -12.37
N GLY A 82 12.33 -6.12 -11.35
CA GLY A 82 10.87 -6.07 -11.42
C GLY A 82 10.27 -7.14 -12.33
N SER A 83 10.97 -8.26 -12.52
CA SER A 83 10.48 -9.39 -13.31
C SER A 83 9.29 -10.08 -12.62
N PHE A 84 8.38 -10.61 -13.43
CA PHE A 84 7.19 -11.32 -12.97
C PHE A 84 7.45 -12.83 -12.93
N GLY A 85 7.59 -13.38 -11.73
CA GLY A 85 7.56 -14.82 -11.50
C GLY A 85 6.18 -15.30 -11.03
N PRO A 86 6.00 -16.62 -10.82
CA PRO A 86 4.71 -17.17 -10.40
C PRO A 86 4.20 -16.63 -9.04
N ARG A 87 5.09 -16.16 -8.17
CA ARG A 87 4.71 -15.56 -6.87
C ARG A 87 4.33 -14.09 -7.01
N GLU A 88 4.88 -13.39 -8.00
CA GLU A 88 4.51 -12.02 -8.35
C GLU A 88 3.16 -11.94 -9.10
N ASP A 89 2.77 -13.03 -9.78
CA ASP A 89 1.51 -13.16 -10.53
C ASP A 89 0.33 -13.70 -9.68
N ALA A 90 0.64 -14.36 -8.55
CA ALA A 90 -0.33 -14.99 -7.66
C ALA A 90 -1.04 -14.02 -6.71
#